data_AF-A0A971PFV6-F1
#
_entry.id   AF-A0A971PFV6-F1
#
_cell.length_a   1.000
_cell.length_b   1.000
_cell.length_c   1.000
_cell.angle_alpha   90.00
_cell.angle_beta   90.00
_cell.angle_gamma   90.00
#
_symmetry.space_group_name_H-M   'P 1'
#
loop_
_entity.id
_entity.type
_entity.pdbx_description
1 polymer ?
#
loop_
_entity_poly.entity_id
_entity_poly.type
_entity_poly.pdbx_seq_one_letter_code
_entity_poly.pdbx_strand_id
1 'polypeptide(L)' 'MRNLSQNEILSLSSLLRMETNGLAVSKAVFRTVSDQKLREMTEAGISACEARIQTLQQFLVENQIVQGGVQ' A
#
# COMPACT_ATOMS: atom_id res chain seq x y z
N MET A 1 -15.71 -7.58 -14.01
CA MET A 1 -14.82 -6.40 -14.07
C MET A 1 -15.66 -5.17 -13.79
N ARG A 2 -15.30 -4.33 -12.81
CA ARG A 2 -16.01 -3.06 -12.58
C ARG A 2 -15.41 -1.97 -13.45
N ASN A 3 -16.25 -1.17 -14.09
CA ASN A 3 -15.80 0.06 -14.72
C ASN A 3 -15.59 1.11 -13.63
N LEU A 4 -14.33 1.36 -13.29
CA LEU A 4 -13.96 2.40 -12.34
C LEU A 4 -13.92 3.75 -13.07
N SER A 5 -14.53 4.77 -12.47
CA SER A 5 -14.42 6.15 -12.92
C SER A 5 -12.98 6.65 -12.77
N GLN A 6 -12.59 7.68 -13.52
CA GLN A 6 -11.26 8.29 -13.40
C GLN A 6 -10.96 8.77 -11.96
N ASN A 7 -11.97 9.27 -11.24
CA ASN A 7 -11.82 9.70 -9.86
C ASN A 7 -11.53 8.54 -8.91
N GLU A 8 -12.16 7.37 -9.11
CA GLU A 8 -11.87 6.17 -8.33
C GLU A 8 -10.45 5.66 -8.62
N ILE A 9 -10.02 5.67 -9.88
CA ILE A 9 -8.65 5.30 -10.28
C ILE A 9 -7.61 6.20 -9.60
N LEU A 10 -7.82 7.52 -9.65
CA LEU A 10 -6.94 8.51 -9.01
C LEU A 10 -6.90 8.33 -7.49
N SER A 11 -8.04 8.06 -6.87
CA SER A 11 -8.14 7.84 -5.42
C SER A 11 -7.39 6.56 -5.01
N LEU A 12 -7.61 5.46 -5.71
CA LEU A 12 -6.93 4.18 -5.45
C LEU A 12 -5.41 4.27 -5.66
N SER A 13 -4.98 4.97 -6.71
CA SER A 13 -3.56 5.21 -6.97
C SER A 13 -2.91 6.07 -5.88
N SER A 14 -3.63 7.07 -5.38
CA SER A 14 -3.18 7.91 -4.27
C SER A 14 -3.09 7.12 -2.95
N LEU A 15 -4.06 6.26 -2.67
CA LEU A 15 -4.03 5.35 -1.51
C LEU A 15 -2.85 4.38 -1.59
N LEU A 16 -2.61 3.77 -2.75
CA LEU A 16 -1.47 2.87 -2.94
C LEU A 16 -0.14 3.59 -2.71
N ARG A 17 0.01 4.83 -3.20
CA ARG A 17 1.19 5.65 -2.94
C ARG A 17 1.35 5.98 -1.46
N MET A 18 0.26 6.35 -0.79
CA MET A 18 0.26 6.63 0.65
C MET A 18 0.72 5.42 1.46
N GLU A 19 0.16 4.24 1.20
CA GLU A 19 0.56 3.00 1.87
C GLU A 19 2.04 2.65 1.60
N THR A 20 2.50 2.81 0.35
CA THR A 20 3.91 2.55 -0.01
C THR A 20 4.87 3.48 0.75
N ASN A 21 4.53 4.77 0.84
CA ASN A 21 5.32 5.74 1.60
C ASN A 21 5.27 5.44 3.11
N GLY A 22 4.08 5.11 3.62
CA GLY A 22 3.87 4.72 5.02
C GLY A 22 4.68 3.48 5.40
N LEU A 23 4.75 2.47 4.53
CA LEU A 23 5.57 1.28 4.74
C LEU A 23 7.06 1.62 4.88
N ALA A 24 7.57 2.51 4.02
CA ALA A 24 8.97 2.95 4.08
C ALA A 24 9.28 3.63 5.42
N VAL A 25 8.39 4.52 5.88
CA VAL A 25 8.52 5.18 7.19
C VAL A 25 8.44 4.17 8.33
N SER A 26 7.46 3.28 8.33
CA SER A 26 7.30 2.26 9.38
C SER A 26 8.52 1.34 9.48
N LYS A 27 9.10 0.93 8.35
CA LYS A 27 10.35 0.14 8.32
C LYS A 27 11.55 0.93 8.85
N ALA A 28 11.62 2.24 8.60
CA ALA A 28 12.66 3.09 9.17
C ALA A 28 12.50 3.21 10.70
N VAL A 29 11.29 3.49 11.17
CA VAL A 29 10.96 3.59 12.61
C VAL A 29 11.22 2.27 13.34
N PHE A 30 10.85 1.13 12.76
CA PHE A 30 11.10 -0.19 13.35
C PHE A 30 12.57 -0.40 13.73
N ARG A 31 13.51 0.13 12.92
CA ARG A 31 14.96 0.02 13.18
C ARG A 31 15.44 0.88 14.34
N THR A 32 14.68 1.88 14.75
CA THR A 32 15.03 2.81 15.84
C THR A 32 14.30 2.49 17.15
N VAL A 33 13.30 1.60 17.12
CA VAL A 33 12.52 1.24 18.32
C VAL A 33 13.28 0.19 19.14
N SER A 34 13.63 0.57 20.37
CA SER A 34 14.27 -0.32 21.35
C SER A 34 13.28 -1.00 22.30
N ASP A 35 12.10 -0.42 22.50
CA ASP A 35 11.05 -1.02 23.34
C ASP A 35 10.45 -2.23 22.63
N GLN A 36 10.50 -3.39 23.29
CA GLN A 36 10.08 -4.66 22.70
C GLN A 36 8.60 -4.66 22.32
N LYS A 37 7.73 -4.08 23.16
CA LYS A 37 6.29 -4.09 22.91
C LYS A 37 5.94 -3.19 21.73
N LEU A 38 6.57 -2.02 21.67
CA LEU A 38 6.43 -1.10 20.56
C LEU A 38 6.98 -1.69 19.25
N ARG A 39 8.05 -2.48 19.33
CA ARG A 39 8.63 -3.18 18.18
C ARG A 39 7.66 -4.20 17.59
N GLU A 40 7.05 -5.04 18.44
CA GLU A 40 6.04 -6.03 18.03
C GLU A 40 4.81 -5.35 17.39
N MET A 41 4.33 -4.25 17.98
CA MET A 41 3.22 -3.49 17.40
C MET A 41 3.59 -2.87 16.04
N THR A 42 4.81 -2.37 15.91
CA THR A 42 5.31 -1.81 14.64
C THR A 42 5.44 -2.89 13.57
N GLU A 43 5.93 -4.08 13.93
CA GLU A 43 6.01 -5.24 13.02
C GLU A 43 4.63 -5.68 12.53
N ALA A 44 3.65 -5.80 13.44
CA ALA A 44 2.28 -6.10 13.07
C ALA A 44 1.69 -5.03 12.13
N GLY A 45 1.98 -3.76 12.38
CA GLY A 45 1.59 -2.64 11.52
C GLY A 45 2.22 -2.70 10.12
N ILE A 46 3.51 -3.09 10.04
CA ILE A 46 4.22 -3.31 8.78
C ILE A 46 3.55 -4.42 7.98
N SER A 47 3.30 -5.58 8.58
CA SER A 47 2.63 -6.71 7.93
C SER A 47 1.23 -6.34 7.42
N ALA A 48 0.47 -5.59 8.22
CA ALA A 48 -0.85 -5.10 7.80
C ALA A 48 -0.76 -4.11 6.62
N CYS A 49 0.25 -3.25 6.59
CA CYS A 49 0.50 -2.31 5.49
C CYS A 49 0.87 -3.05 4.19
N GLU A 50 1.75 -4.06 4.28
CA GLU A 50 2.11 -4.91 3.13
C GLU A 50 0.90 -5.64 2.55
N ALA A 51 0.03 -6.19 3.40
CA ALA A 51 -1.22 -6.82 2.96
C ALA A 51 -2.16 -5.83 2.24
N ARG A 52 -2.28 -4.59 2.73
CA ARG A 52 -3.08 -3.55 2.05
C ARG A 52 -2.49 -3.16 0.70
N ILE A 53 -1.18 -2.99 0.60
CA ILE A 53 -0.49 -2.71 -0.67
C ILE A 53 -0.76 -3.83 -1.68
N GLN A 54 -0.57 -5.08 -1.28
CA GLN A 54 -0.80 -6.23 -2.15
C GLN A 54 -2.26 -6.29 -2.63
N THR A 55 -3.21 -6.04 -1.72
CA THR A 55 -4.64 -6.06 -2.03
C THR A 55 -5.01 -4.94 -3.02
N LEU A 56 -4.48 -3.73 -2.81
CA LEU A 56 -4.68 -2.59 -3.72
C LEU A 56 -4.08 -2.87 -5.10
N GLN A 57 -2.85 -3.39 -5.16
CA GLN A 57 -2.21 -3.75 -6.42
C GLN A 57 -3.01 -4.82 -7.18
N GLN A 58 -3.43 -5.88 -6.49
CA GLN A 58 -4.24 -6.94 -7.08
C GLN A 58 -5.56 -6.38 -7.64
N PHE A 59 -6.26 -5.55 -6.86
CA PHE A 59 -7.49 -4.92 -7.30
C PHE A 59 -7.30 -4.03 -8.53
N LEU A 60 -6.21 -3.25 -8.60
CA LEU A 60 -5.89 -2.40 -9.75
C LEU A 60 -5.60 -3.23 -11.01
N VAL A 61 -4.89 -4.35 -10.89
CA VAL A 61 -4.60 -5.29 -11.98
C VAL A 61 -5.87 -5.96 -12.49
N GLU A 62 -6.71 -6.45 -11.59
CA GLU A 62 -8.00 -7.10 -11.91
C GLU A 62 -8.98 -6.18 -12.65
N ASN A 63 -8.86 -4.86 -12.43
CA ASN A 63 -9.70 -3.85 -13.10
C ASN A 63 -8.94 -3.12 -14.23
N GLN A 64 -7.85 -3.70 -14.75
CA GLN A 64 -7.12 -3.25 -15.95
C GLN A 64 -6.59 -1.81 -15.93
N ILE A 65 -6.40 -1.21 -14.75
CA ILE A 65 -5.83 0.16 -14.63
C ILE A 65 -4.36 0.19 -15.11
N VAL A 66 -3.68 -0.96 -15.14
CA VAL A 66 -2.27 -1.12 -15.53
C VAL A 66 -2.10 -1.43 -17.03
N GLN A 67 -3.13 -1.29 -17.88
CA GLN A 67 -2.98 -1.47 -19.35
C GLN A 67 -2.55 -0.21 -20.12
N GLY A 68 -2.23 0.90 -19.44
CA GLY A 68 -1.88 2.18 -20.09
C GLY A 68 -0.38 2.50 -20.19
N GLY A 69 0.50 1.49 -20.14
CA GLY A 69 1.94 1.66 -20.33
C GLY A 69 2.38 1.29 -21.74
N VAL A 70 2.66 2.31 -22.55
CA VAL A 70 3.29 2.26 -23.89
C VAL A 70 2.42 1.73 -25.04
N GLN A 71 1.83 2.66 -25.80
CA GLN A 71 1.87 2.66 -27.27
C GLN A 71 2.23 4.08 -27.73
#